data_AF-A0A0X8VAN1-F1
#
_entry.id   AF-A0A0X8VAN1-F1
#
_cell.length_a   1.000
_cell.length_b   1.000
_cell.length_c   1.000
_cell.angle_alpha   90.00
_cell.angle_beta   90.00
_cell.angle_gamma   90.00
#
_symmetry.space_group_name_H-M   'P 1'
#
loop_
_entity.id
_entity.type
_entity.pdbx_description
1 polymer ?
#
loop_
_entity_poly.entity_id
_entity_poly.type
_entity_poly.pdbx_seq_one_letter_code
_entity_poly.pdbx_strand_id
1 'polypeptide(L)'
;MPLYKVSIGQVALPVAPSKITMKIKNNNKTMELIDGSEINFIRTPGLKEFSFEFLIPHVKYPFAYYPDGFQTAQVYIDALKLMKIEKKWFQFDIQRQLPNGKTEFETSETVTLEDYTITEDTGNGLDFIANVTLKQYNEHKITHVEPVQTTEDGVVVKEVTERKSDKKTSNVYTVKKGDSLWKICKAQLGDGANFKEIAKLNGISNPNLIYPGQVIQIGNA
;
A
#
# COMPACT_ATOMS: atom_id res chain seq x y z
N MET A 1 -15.17 30.10 -10.28
CA MET A 1 -15.04 29.05 -9.25
C MET A 1 -13.61 28.53 -9.30
N PRO A 2 -12.99 28.20 -8.16
CA PRO A 2 -11.64 27.64 -8.15
C PRO A 2 -11.64 26.27 -8.82
N LEU A 3 -10.68 26.04 -9.73
CA LEU A 3 -10.55 24.77 -10.47
C LEU A 3 -10.10 23.61 -9.56
N TYR A 4 -9.52 23.95 -8.41
CA TYR A 4 -9.02 23.00 -7.42
C TYR A 4 -9.68 23.26 -6.07
N LYS A 5 -10.16 22.20 -5.43
CA LYS A 5 -10.59 22.21 -4.03
C LYS A 5 -9.69 21.26 -3.27
N VAL A 6 -9.13 21.74 -2.17
CA VAL A 6 -8.18 20.97 -1.36
C VAL A 6 -8.68 21.01 0.08
N SER A 7 -8.72 19.84 0.72
CA SER A 7 -9.16 19.70 2.11
C SER A 7 -8.17 18.85 2.91
N ILE A 8 -7.97 19.23 4.17
CA ILE A 8 -7.21 18.47 5.16
C ILE A 8 -8.15 18.10 6.32
N GLY A 9 -8.54 16.83 6.38
CA GLY A 9 -9.56 16.35 7.29
C GLY A 9 -10.88 17.09 7.08
N GLN A 10 -11.36 17.76 8.12
CA GLN A 10 -12.60 18.56 8.05
C GLN A 10 -12.39 19.99 7.56
N VAL A 11 -11.15 20.42 7.34
CA VAL A 11 -10.84 21.80 6.98
C VAL A 11 -10.64 21.91 5.47
N ALA A 12 -11.56 22.59 4.80
CA ALA A 12 -11.38 22.99 3.40
C ALA A 12 -10.47 24.20 3.32
N LEU A 13 -9.44 24.14 2.46
CA LEU A 13 -8.54 25.27 2.25
C LEU A 13 -9.29 26.38 1.49
N PRO A 14 -9.28 27.62 2.01
CA PRO A 14 -10.05 28.72 1.43
C PRO A 14 -9.48 29.14 0.08
N VAL A 15 -8.15 29.21 -0.03
CA VAL A 15 -7.45 29.40 -1.30
C VAL A 15 -6.63 28.16 -1.56
N ALA A 16 -6.89 27.49 -2.67
CA ALA A 16 -6.12 26.31 -3.05
C ALA A 16 -4.64 26.71 -3.27
N PRO A 17 -3.69 25.87 -2.83
CA PRO A 17 -2.27 26.12 -3.04
C PRO A 17 -1.94 26.21 -4.54
N SER A 18 -1.04 27.12 -4.91
CA SER A 18 -0.58 27.27 -6.30
C SER A 18 0.22 26.06 -6.79
N LYS A 19 0.89 25.36 -5.86
CA LYS A 19 1.69 24.17 -6.11
C LYS A 19 1.61 23.21 -4.92
N ILE A 20 1.41 21.93 -5.22
CA ILE A 20 1.55 20.83 -4.25
C ILE A 20 2.70 19.94 -4.72
N THR A 21 3.71 19.78 -3.87
CA THR A 21 4.86 18.92 -4.15
C THR A 21 4.66 17.58 -3.46
N MET A 22 4.57 16.49 -4.23
CA MET A 22 4.55 15.11 -3.70
C MET A 22 5.92 14.47 -3.91
N LYS A 23 6.56 14.07 -2.82
CA LYS A 23 7.85 13.36 -2.83
C LYS A 23 7.66 11.93 -2.37
N ILE A 24 8.00 10.97 -3.23
CA ILE A 24 8.03 9.55 -2.89
C ILE A 24 9.49 9.18 -2.64
N LYS A 25 9.86 9.01 -1.36
CA LYS A 25 11.24 8.63 -1.01
C LYS A 25 11.48 7.17 -1.41
N ASN A 26 12.71 6.85 -1.83
CA ASN A 26 13.11 5.47 -2.05
C ASN A 26 13.88 4.97 -0.81
N ASN A 27 13.65 3.72 -0.41
CA ASN A 27 14.38 3.06 0.69
C ASN A 27 15.46 2.10 0.19
N ASN A 28 15.79 2.14 -1.11
CA ASN A 28 16.86 1.33 -1.68
C ASN A 28 18.16 1.47 -0.90
N LYS A 29 18.91 0.37 -0.82
CA LYS A 29 20.20 0.34 -0.16
C LYS A 29 21.26 -0.01 -1.18
N THR A 30 22.24 0.87 -1.38
CA THR A 30 23.42 0.57 -2.20
C THR A 30 24.50 -0.02 -1.32
N MET A 31 25.25 -0.99 -1.86
CA MET A 31 26.42 -1.57 -1.22
C MET A 31 27.54 -1.71 -2.25
N GLU A 32 28.74 -1.30 -1.86
CA GLU A 32 29.96 -1.55 -2.62
C GLU A 32 30.50 -2.93 -2.24
N LEU A 33 30.85 -3.72 -3.24
CA LEU A 33 31.45 -5.04 -3.11
C LEU A 33 32.96 -4.94 -2.96
N ILE A 34 33.58 -6.04 -2.54
CA ILE A 34 35.04 -6.11 -2.31
C ILE A 34 35.83 -5.85 -3.61
N ASP A 35 35.23 -6.09 -4.77
CA ASP A 35 35.82 -5.83 -6.09
C ASP A 35 35.59 -4.39 -6.61
N GLY A 36 34.96 -3.52 -5.81
CA GLY A 36 34.63 -2.14 -6.18
C GLY A 36 33.37 -1.99 -7.03
N SER A 37 32.61 -3.08 -7.27
CA SER A 37 31.33 -2.99 -7.96
C SER A 37 30.20 -2.58 -7.00
N GLU A 38 29.21 -1.83 -7.51
CA GLU A 38 28.06 -1.41 -6.71
C GLU A 38 26.83 -2.28 -6.99
N ILE A 39 26.14 -2.71 -5.94
CA ILE A 39 24.83 -3.36 -6.02
C ILE A 39 23.77 -2.48 -5.36
N ASN A 40 22.64 -2.29 -6.06
CA ASN A 40 21.47 -1.57 -5.56
C ASN A 40 20.37 -2.55 -5.13
N PHE A 41 20.15 -2.70 -3.83
CA PHE A 41 19.05 -3.50 -3.29
C PHE A 41 17.74 -2.71 -3.37
N ILE A 42 16.85 -3.12 -4.28
CA ILE A 42 15.53 -2.52 -4.45
C ILE A 42 14.66 -2.88 -3.25
N ARG A 43 14.16 -1.86 -2.55
CA ARG A 43 13.24 -2.01 -1.42
C ARG A 43 11.89 -1.38 -1.74
N THR A 44 10.93 -1.61 -0.87
CA THR A 44 9.64 -0.92 -0.94
C THR A 44 9.86 0.59 -0.81
N PRO A 45 9.13 1.41 -1.60
CA PRO A 45 9.19 2.86 -1.48
C PRO A 45 8.95 3.33 -0.03
N GLY A 46 9.60 4.43 0.33
CA GLY A 46 9.29 5.17 1.53
C GLY A 46 7.92 5.84 1.47
N LEU A 47 7.49 6.38 2.61
CA LEU A 47 6.22 7.09 2.72
C LEU A 47 6.23 8.35 1.84
N LYS A 48 5.09 8.63 1.21
CA LYS A 48 4.90 9.88 0.46
C LYS A 48 4.93 11.06 1.42
N GLU A 49 5.55 12.15 0.99
CA GLU A 49 5.60 13.43 1.71
C GLU A 49 4.98 14.49 0.79
N PHE A 50 4.08 15.29 1.34
CA PHE A 50 3.38 16.35 0.60
C PHE A 50 3.73 17.68 1.23
N SER A 51 4.19 18.64 0.42
CA SER A 51 4.50 20.00 0.88
C SER A 51 3.81 21.01 -0.01
N PHE A 52 3.09 21.95 0.60
CA PHE A 52 2.38 23.01 -0.10
C PHE A 52 2.21 24.25 0.78
N GLU A 53 1.98 25.36 0.11
CA GLU A 53 1.76 26.67 0.70
C GLU A 53 0.36 27.14 0.33
N PHE A 54 -0.42 27.60 1.30
CA PHE A 54 -1.75 28.15 1.06
C PHE A 54 -2.00 29.44 1.84
N LEU A 55 -2.86 30.28 1.28
CA LEU A 55 -3.24 31.57 1.88
C LEU A 55 -4.45 31.36 2.81
N ILE A 56 -4.31 31.86 4.04
CA ILE A 56 -5.38 31.96 5.03
C ILE A 56 -5.89 33.42 5.01
N PRO A 57 -7.09 33.65 4.49
CA PRO A 57 -7.60 34.99 4.29
C PRO A 57 -8.09 35.59 5.61
N HIS A 58 -7.72 36.84 5.87
CA HIS A 58 -8.29 37.63 6.96
C HIS A 58 -9.59 38.32 6.53
N VAL A 59 -9.77 38.53 5.22
CA VAL A 59 -10.97 39.13 4.61
C VAL A 59 -11.61 38.19 3.60
N LYS A 60 -12.92 38.34 3.38
CA LYS A 60 -13.64 37.45 2.46
C LYS A 60 -13.29 37.75 1.00
N TYR A 61 -12.74 36.76 0.31
CA TYR A 61 -12.43 36.87 -1.13
C TYR A 61 -13.49 36.21 -2.02
N PRO A 62 -13.91 36.84 -3.14
CA PRO A 62 -14.89 36.24 -4.06
C PRO A 62 -14.40 34.96 -4.76
N PHE A 63 -13.09 34.79 -4.90
CA PHE A 63 -12.47 33.66 -5.59
C PHE A 63 -12.18 32.47 -4.67
N ALA A 64 -12.23 32.68 -3.35
CA ALA A 64 -11.95 31.65 -2.35
C ALA A 64 -13.14 30.71 -2.15
N TYR A 65 -12.85 29.49 -1.72
CA TYR A 65 -13.81 28.43 -1.48
C TYR A 65 -14.18 28.35 0.01
N TYR A 66 -15.46 28.56 0.32
CA TYR A 66 -15.97 28.56 1.67
C TYR A 66 -17.21 27.66 1.77
N PRO A 67 -17.05 26.33 1.95
CA PRO A 67 -18.19 25.41 1.97
C PRO A 67 -19.18 25.77 3.09
N ASP A 68 -18.68 26.15 4.26
CA ASP A 68 -19.47 26.48 5.45
C ASP A 68 -19.54 27.99 5.73
N GLY A 69 -19.34 28.81 4.69
CA GLY A 69 -19.23 30.26 4.82
C GLY A 69 -17.85 30.74 5.24
N PHE A 70 -17.68 32.07 5.29
CA PHE A 70 -16.38 32.68 5.58
C PHE A 70 -15.98 32.40 7.04
N GLN A 71 -14.81 31.79 7.22
CA GLN A 71 -14.23 31.49 8.53
C GLN A 71 -13.07 32.46 8.80
N THR A 72 -12.85 32.79 10.08
CA THR A 72 -11.73 33.65 10.47
C THR A 72 -10.41 32.89 10.38
N ALA A 73 -9.30 33.63 10.20
CA ALA A 73 -7.96 33.06 10.16
C ALA A 73 -7.66 32.15 11.37
N GLN A 74 -8.17 32.52 12.55
CA GLN A 74 -7.98 31.77 13.79
C GLN A 74 -8.52 30.32 13.70
N VAL A 75 -9.63 30.10 13.00
CA VAL A 75 -10.22 28.75 12.83
C VAL A 75 -9.22 27.81 12.13
N TYR A 76 -8.53 28.30 11.11
CA TYR A 76 -7.54 27.52 10.36
C TYR A 76 -6.29 27.25 11.19
N ILE A 77 -5.81 28.26 11.92
CA ILE A 77 -4.64 28.15 12.80
C ILE A 77 -4.90 27.16 13.93
N ASP A 78 -6.08 27.25 14.56
CA ASP A 78 -6.49 26.35 15.64
C ASP A 78 -6.65 24.92 15.13
N ALA A 79 -7.14 24.73 13.90
CA ALA A 79 -7.24 23.41 13.32
C ALA A 79 -5.87 22.78 13.07
N LEU A 80 -4.90 23.52 12.52
CA LEU A 80 -3.52 23.03 12.36
C LEU A 80 -2.89 22.67 13.71
N LYS A 81 -3.12 23.51 14.72
CA LYS A 81 -2.67 23.27 16.10
C LYS A 81 -3.31 22.00 16.67
N LEU A 82 -4.62 21.82 16.49
CA LEU A 82 -5.35 20.65 16.98
C LEU A 82 -4.86 19.37 16.30
N MET A 83 -4.69 19.38 14.97
CA MET A 83 -4.12 18.24 14.23
C MET A 83 -2.74 17.85 14.75
N LYS A 84 -1.91 18.84 15.13
CA LYS A 84 -0.58 18.60 15.70
C LYS A 84 -0.64 18.00 17.11
N ILE A 85 -1.61 18.42 17.92
CA ILE A 85 -1.78 17.96 19.32
C ILE A 85 -2.43 16.57 19.38
N GLU A 86 -3.46 16.33 18.56
CA GLU A 86 -4.22 15.08 18.58
C GLU A 86 -3.41 13.87 18.11
N LYS A 87 -2.37 14.08 17.30
CA LYS A 87 -1.52 13.01 16.74
C LYS A 87 -2.31 11.94 16.00
N LYS A 88 -3.42 12.33 15.38
CA LYS A 88 -4.27 11.46 14.56
C LYS A 88 -3.99 11.69 13.09
N TRP A 89 -4.19 10.63 12.31
CA TRP A 89 -4.23 10.73 10.87
C TRP A 89 -5.54 11.38 10.41
N PHE A 90 -5.53 11.97 9.22
CA PHE A 90 -6.70 12.53 8.57
C PHE A 90 -6.59 12.36 7.05
N GLN A 91 -7.71 12.52 6.34
CA GLN A 91 -7.73 12.46 4.88
C GLN A 91 -7.22 13.76 4.26
N PHE A 92 -6.39 13.64 3.24
CA PHE A 92 -5.97 14.75 2.40
C PHE A 92 -6.60 14.57 1.02
N ASP A 93 -7.56 15.44 0.72
CA ASP A 93 -8.39 15.34 -0.47
C ASP A 93 -8.10 16.49 -1.44
N ILE A 94 -7.87 16.14 -2.71
CA ILE A 94 -7.69 17.09 -3.81
C ILE A 94 -8.71 16.77 -4.90
N GLN A 95 -9.65 17.68 -5.10
CA GLN A 95 -10.67 17.59 -6.14
C GLN A 95 -10.36 18.59 -7.26
N ARG A 96 -10.34 18.08 -8.49
CA ARG A 96 -10.07 18.86 -9.71
C ARG A 96 -11.36 18.97 -10.52
N GLN A 97 -11.77 20.20 -10.79
CA GLN A 97 -12.98 20.50 -11.55
C GLN A 97 -12.62 20.84 -13.00
N LEU A 98 -13.32 20.19 -13.93
CA LEU A 98 -13.28 20.53 -15.34
C LEU A 98 -13.86 21.94 -15.57
N PRO A 99 -13.54 22.59 -16.70
CA PRO A 99 -14.15 23.86 -17.10
C PRO A 99 -15.69 23.83 -17.20
N ASN A 100 -16.27 22.63 -17.35
CA ASN A 100 -17.72 22.40 -17.37
C ASN A 100 -18.34 22.23 -15.96
N GLY A 101 -17.55 22.39 -14.90
CA GLY A 101 -18.00 22.32 -13.51
C GLY A 101 -18.09 20.91 -12.91
N LYS A 102 -17.87 19.84 -13.70
CA LYS A 102 -17.85 18.47 -13.19
C LYS A 102 -16.52 18.15 -12.49
N THR A 103 -16.59 17.40 -11.40
CA THR A 103 -15.40 16.80 -10.79
C THR A 103 -14.94 15.63 -11.65
N GLU A 104 -13.68 15.64 -12.07
CA GLU A 104 -13.11 14.58 -12.93
C GLU A 104 -12.12 13.71 -12.16
N PHE A 105 -11.30 14.33 -11.30
CA PHE A 105 -10.26 13.62 -10.57
C PHE A 105 -10.26 14.00 -9.10
N GLU A 106 -10.35 12.97 -8.26
CA GLU A 106 -10.20 13.05 -6.82
C GLU A 106 -8.96 12.24 -6.39
N THR A 107 -8.09 12.88 -5.61
CA THR A 107 -6.98 12.21 -4.95
C THR A 107 -7.27 12.26 -3.45
N SER A 108 -7.35 11.09 -2.81
CA SER A 108 -7.58 10.96 -1.37
C SER A 108 -6.46 10.11 -0.78
N GLU A 109 -5.72 10.66 0.17
CA GLU A 109 -4.61 9.98 0.84
C GLU A 109 -4.73 10.16 2.36
N THR A 110 -4.46 9.10 3.11
CA THR A 110 -4.41 9.17 4.58
C THR A 110 -3.04 9.66 5.02
N VAL A 111 -3.01 10.77 5.76
CA VAL A 111 -1.77 11.49 6.11
C VAL A 111 -1.77 11.98 7.56
N THR A 112 -0.59 12.34 8.05
CA THR A 112 -0.35 13.05 9.31
C THR A 112 0.29 14.41 9.04
N LEU A 113 0.09 15.35 9.97
CA LEU A 113 0.75 16.66 9.95
C LEU A 113 2.16 16.56 10.56
N GLU A 114 3.19 16.64 9.72
CA GLU A 114 4.58 16.60 10.18
C GLU A 114 5.05 17.97 10.67
N ASP A 115 4.83 19.01 9.87
CA ASP A 115 5.28 20.35 10.20
C ASP A 115 4.35 21.40 9.58
N TYR A 116 4.27 22.56 10.22
CA TYR A 116 3.64 23.73 9.64
C TYR A 116 4.31 25.01 10.13
N THR A 117 4.34 26.01 9.25
CA THR A 117 4.75 27.37 9.60
C THR A 117 3.69 28.36 9.14
N ILE A 118 3.51 29.43 9.92
CA ILE A 118 2.61 30.53 9.58
C ILE A 118 3.47 31.77 9.46
N THR A 119 3.39 32.43 8.31
CA THR A 119 4.14 33.65 8.00
C THR A 119 3.15 34.79 7.85
N GLU A 120 3.43 35.88 8.57
CA GLU A 120 2.77 37.17 8.43
C GLU A 120 3.82 38.16 7.88
N ASP A 121 3.57 38.68 6.68
CA ASP A 121 4.44 39.66 6.03
C ASP A 121 3.58 40.81 5.53
N THR A 122 4.04 42.03 5.80
CA THR A 122 3.49 43.28 5.24
C THR A 122 3.30 43.24 3.71
N GLY A 123 4.13 42.49 2.99
CA GLY A 123 4.02 42.28 1.54
C GLY A 123 2.79 41.48 1.13
N ASN A 124 2.27 40.62 2.02
CA ASN A 124 1.06 39.81 1.81
C ASN A 124 -0.21 40.49 2.33
N GLY A 125 -0.10 41.74 2.79
CA GLY A 125 -1.22 42.52 3.32
C GLY A 125 -1.66 42.02 4.68
N LEU A 126 -2.96 41.76 4.84
CA LEU A 126 -3.57 41.29 6.09
C LEU A 126 -3.68 39.77 6.19
N ASP A 127 -3.29 39.05 5.14
CA ASP A 127 -3.48 37.60 5.04
C ASP A 127 -2.25 36.84 5.56
N PHE A 128 -2.50 35.64 6.06
CA PHE A 128 -1.45 34.75 6.54
C PHE A 128 -1.11 33.72 5.48
N ILE A 129 0.17 33.36 5.40
CA ILE A 129 0.64 32.26 4.56
C ILE A 129 0.97 31.08 5.46
N ALA A 130 0.37 29.93 5.19
CA ALA A 130 0.67 28.69 5.88
C ALA A 130 1.42 27.73 4.97
N ASN A 131 2.61 27.31 5.39
CA ASN A 131 3.33 26.20 4.78
C ASN A 131 3.06 24.94 5.57
N VAL A 132 2.67 23.87 4.90
CA VAL A 132 2.31 22.61 5.54
C VAL A 132 3.07 21.47 4.89
N THR A 133 3.62 20.60 5.74
CA THR A 133 4.23 19.33 5.33
C THR A 133 3.45 18.18 5.95
N LEU A 134 2.88 17.34 5.08
CA LEU A 134 2.15 16.13 5.43
C LEU A 134 2.95 14.89 5.05
N LYS A 135 2.71 13.80 5.75
CA LYS A 135 3.32 12.51 5.45
C LYS A 135 2.29 11.42 5.44
N GLN A 136 2.41 10.52 4.47
CA GLN A 136 1.52 9.38 4.33
C GLN A 136 1.55 8.53 5.60
N TYR A 137 0.36 8.21 6.09
CA TYR A 137 0.16 7.31 7.20
C TYR A 137 -0.33 5.97 6.67
N ASN A 138 0.39 4.90 7.04
CA ASN A 138 -0.03 3.53 6.78
C ASN A 138 -0.36 2.89 8.13
N GLU A 139 -1.56 2.33 8.28
CA GLU A 139 -1.91 1.56 9.45
C GLU A 139 -1.00 0.32 9.55
N HIS A 140 -0.30 0.20 10.67
CA HIS A 140 0.44 -1.01 10.97
C HIS A 140 -0.52 -2.04 11.56
N LYS A 141 -0.82 -3.09 10.79
CA LYS A 141 -1.44 -4.30 11.35
C LYS A 141 -0.41 -4.96 12.25
N ILE A 142 -0.63 -4.86 13.56
CA ILE A 142 0.14 -5.65 14.53
C ILE A 142 -0.35 -7.08 14.38
N THR A 143 0.38 -7.90 13.64
CA THR A 143 0.21 -9.35 13.71
C THR A 143 0.83 -9.79 15.03
N HIS A 144 -0.02 -10.12 16.01
CA HIS A 144 0.45 -10.75 17.23
C HIS A 144 0.96 -12.15 16.84
N VAL A 145 2.28 -12.30 16.78
CA VAL A 145 2.91 -13.61 16.64
C VAL A 145 3.12 -14.09 18.06
N GLU A 146 2.30 -15.04 18.51
CA GLU A 146 2.54 -15.69 19.79
C GLU A 146 3.95 -16.33 19.75
N PRO A 147 4.82 -16.07 20.75
CA PRO A 147 6.09 -16.75 20.81
C PRO A 147 5.83 -18.25 21.00
N VAL A 148 6.28 -19.04 20.03
CA VAL A 148 6.29 -20.51 20.16
C VAL A 148 7.12 -20.83 21.39
N GLN A 149 6.49 -21.44 22.41
CA GLN A 149 7.21 -21.98 23.55
C GLN A 149 8.12 -23.10 23.04
N THR A 150 9.42 -22.86 23.07
CA THR A 150 10.42 -23.89 22.79
C THR A 150 10.48 -24.81 24.01
N THR A 151 9.81 -25.95 23.96
CA THR A 151 10.16 -27.08 24.82
C THR A 151 11.34 -27.79 24.18
N GLU A 152 12.44 -27.88 24.94
CA GLU A 152 13.59 -28.75 24.65
C GLU A 152 13.11 -30.20 24.60
N ASP A 153 12.75 -30.69 23.41
CA ASP A 153 13.05 -32.03 22.90
C ASP A 153 12.18 -32.36 21.68
N GLY A 154 12.83 -32.57 20.53
CA GLY A 154 12.27 -33.34 19.42
C GLY A 154 11.31 -32.58 18.49
N VAL A 155 11.82 -32.23 17.32
CA VAL A 155 11.12 -31.68 16.15
C VAL A 155 9.78 -32.38 15.85
N VAL A 156 8.66 -31.63 15.87
CA VAL A 156 7.54 -31.80 14.91
C VAL A 156 7.05 -30.42 14.47
N VAL A 157 7.26 -30.14 13.18
CA VAL A 157 6.84 -28.93 12.47
C VAL A 157 5.40 -29.07 11.99
N LYS A 158 4.54 -28.04 12.23
CA LYS A 158 3.40 -27.52 11.44
C LYS A 158 2.57 -26.62 12.38
N GLU A 159 2.38 -25.33 12.16
CA GLU A 159 1.80 -24.69 10.98
C GLU A 159 2.63 -23.49 10.47
N VAL A 160 2.92 -23.51 9.16
CA VAL A 160 3.34 -22.33 8.42
C VAL A 160 2.08 -21.67 7.90
N THR A 161 1.68 -20.56 8.51
CA THR A 161 0.68 -19.64 7.96
C THR A 161 1.21 -19.06 6.64
N GLU A 162 0.33 -19.02 5.66
CA GLU A 162 0.61 -18.75 4.24
C GLU A 162 1.47 -17.50 4.00
N ARG A 163 2.71 -17.72 3.56
CA ARG A 163 3.34 -16.77 2.64
C ARG A 163 2.68 -17.01 1.28
N LYS A 164 2.04 -15.99 0.70
CA LYS A 164 1.79 -15.93 -0.75
C LYS A 164 3.16 -15.92 -1.44
N SER A 165 3.71 -17.12 -1.63
CA SER A 165 4.70 -17.40 -2.63
C SER A 165 3.93 -17.53 -3.93
N ASP A 166 4.39 -16.86 -4.98
CA ASP A 166 4.10 -17.23 -6.37
C ASP A 166 4.70 -18.63 -6.63
N LYS A 167 4.14 -19.63 -5.97
CA LYS A 167 4.39 -21.02 -6.23
C LYS A 167 3.45 -21.35 -7.38
N LYS A 168 4.02 -21.37 -8.58
CA LYS A 168 3.39 -21.98 -9.76
C LYS A 168 2.60 -23.20 -9.31
N THR A 169 1.28 -23.14 -9.49
CA THR A 169 0.33 -24.11 -8.96
C THR A 169 0.70 -25.50 -9.46
N SER A 170 1.25 -26.33 -8.58
CA SER A 170 1.46 -27.75 -8.86
C SER A 170 0.09 -28.38 -9.08
N ASN A 171 -0.18 -28.85 -10.29
CA ASN A 171 -1.44 -29.51 -10.59
C ASN A 171 -1.45 -30.87 -9.85
N VAL A 172 -2.38 -31.07 -8.91
CA VAL A 172 -2.47 -32.27 -8.07
C VAL A 172 -3.80 -33.00 -8.33
N TYR A 173 -3.77 -34.33 -8.29
CA TYR A 173 -4.94 -35.20 -8.50
C TYR A 173 -5.07 -36.20 -7.38
N THR A 174 -6.31 -36.39 -6.91
CA THR A 174 -6.62 -37.41 -5.90
C THR A 174 -7.11 -38.68 -6.58
N VAL A 175 -6.40 -39.79 -6.38
CA VAL A 175 -6.70 -41.10 -6.96
C VAL A 175 -8.08 -41.58 -6.53
N LYS A 176 -8.91 -42.00 -7.49
CA LYS A 176 -10.21 -42.63 -7.24
C LYS A 176 -10.12 -44.14 -7.39
N LYS A 177 -11.11 -44.85 -6.84
CA LYS A 177 -11.19 -46.31 -6.94
C LYS A 177 -11.31 -46.74 -8.41
N GLY A 178 -10.35 -47.55 -8.88
CA GLY A 178 -10.30 -48.03 -10.26
C GLY A 178 -9.37 -47.24 -11.19
N ASP A 179 -8.69 -46.22 -10.67
CA ASP A 179 -7.68 -45.48 -11.41
C ASP A 179 -6.36 -46.24 -11.52
N SER A 180 -5.64 -45.96 -12.59
CA SER A 180 -4.22 -46.32 -12.73
C SER A 180 -3.42 -45.07 -13.06
N LEU A 181 -2.14 -45.05 -12.72
CA LEU A 181 -1.30 -43.88 -12.95
C LEU A 181 -1.28 -43.46 -14.43
N TRP A 182 -1.35 -44.44 -15.33
CA TRP A 182 -1.49 -44.21 -16.77
C TRP A 182 -2.81 -43.51 -17.15
N LYS A 183 -3.95 -43.97 -16.61
CA LYS A 183 -5.26 -43.33 -16.87
C LYS A 183 -5.29 -41.90 -16.33
N ILE A 184 -4.69 -41.68 -15.16
CA ILE A 184 -4.59 -40.37 -14.53
C ILE A 184 -3.74 -39.43 -15.41
N CYS A 185 -2.57 -39.88 -15.85
CA CYS A 185 -1.71 -39.08 -16.74
C CYS A 185 -2.39 -38.78 -18.08
N LYS A 186 -3.04 -39.78 -18.70
CA LYS A 186 -3.80 -39.56 -19.93
C LYS A 186 -4.95 -38.56 -19.76
N ALA A 187 -5.66 -38.62 -18.64
CA ALA A 187 -6.78 -37.72 -18.36
C ALA A 187 -6.33 -36.29 -18.02
N GLN A 188 -5.15 -36.12 -17.41
CA GLN A 188 -4.71 -34.84 -16.85
C GLN A 188 -3.62 -34.14 -17.66
N LEU A 189 -2.81 -34.89 -18.41
CA LEU A 189 -1.73 -34.40 -19.28
C LEU A 189 -1.99 -34.69 -20.76
N GLY A 190 -3.07 -35.40 -21.11
CA GLY A 190 -3.35 -35.86 -22.48
C GLY A 190 -2.49 -37.03 -22.93
N ASP A 191 -1.37 -37.31 -22.24
CA ASP A 191 -0.45 -38.41 -22.55
C ASP A 191 -0.28 -39.35 -21.35
N GLY A 192 -0.66 -40.61 -21.55
CA GLY A 192 -0.51 -41.66 -20.54
C GLY A 192 0.93 -42.12 -20.35
N ALA A 193 1.84 -41.89 -21.32
CA ALA A 193 3.23 -42.32 -21.27
C ALA A 193 4.03 -41.63 -20.15
N ASN A 194 3.59 -40.46 -19.68
CA ASN A 194 4.23 -39.68 -18.62
C ASN A 194 4.13 -40.31 -17.22
N PHE A 195 3.41 -41.44 -17.06
CA PHE A 195 3.23 -42.10 -15.77
C PHE A 195 4.55 -42.44 -15.05
N LYS A 196 5.63 -42.74 -15.79
CA LYS A 196 6.95 -43.02 -15.19
C LYS A 196 7.57 -41.78 -14.55
N GLU A 197 7.44 -40.64 -15.20
CA GLU A 197 7.95 -39.36 -14.70
C GLU A 197 7.15 -38.90 -13.49
N ILE A 198 5.82 -39.05 -13.55
CA ILE A 198 4.93 -38.75 -12.44
C ILE A 198 5.17 -39.69 -11.24
N ALA A 199 5.42 -40.97 -11.47
CA ALA A 199 5.81 -41.89 -10.41
C ALA A 199 7.09 -41.43 -9.72
N LYS A 200 8.11 -41.04 -10.49
CA LYS A 200 9.38 -40.52 -9.96
C LYS A 200 9.18 -39.20 -9.20
N LEU A 201 8.36 -38.28 -9.73
CA LEU A 201 8.04 -36.99 -9.11
C LEU A 201 7.39 -37.18 -7.72
N ASN A 202 6.56 -38.21 -7.57
CA ASN A 202 5.84 -38.51 -6.33
C ASN A 202 6.51 -39.59 -5.46
N GLY A 203 7.71 -40.03 -5.80
CA GLY A 203 8.43 -41.08 -5.05
C GLY A 203 7.72 -42.44 -5.04
N ILE A 204 6.88 -42.74 -6.03
CA ILE A 204 6.12 -43.99 -6.12
C ILE A 204 7.04 -45.09 -6.66
N SER A 205 7.46 -46.01 -5.78
CA SER A 205 8.37 -47.11 -6.14
C SER A 205 7.75 -48.12 -7.12
N ASN A 206 6.44 -48.36 -7.03
CA ASN A 206 5.71 -49.22 -7.95
C ASN A 206 4.57 -48.43 -8.61
N PRO A 207 4.71 -48.01 -9.88
CA PRO A 207 3.70 -47.21 -10.59
C PRO A 207 2.32 -47.89 -10.74
N ASN A 208 2.26 -49.22 -10.60
CA ASN A 208 1.02 -49.99 -10.67
C ASN A 208 0.29 -50.09 -9.31
N LEU A 209 0.93 -49.63 -8.22
CA LEU A 209 0.41 -49.72 -6.86
C LEU A 209 0.11 -48.33 -6.31
N ILE A 210 -1.06 -47.80 -6.69
CA ILE A 210 -1.62 -46.56 -6.16
C ILE A 210 -2.92 -46.85 -5.43
N TYR A 211 -3.20 -46.09 -4.37
CA TYR A 211 -4.37 -46.30 -3.53
C TYR A 211 -5.41 -45.18 -3.70
N PRO A 212 -6.72 -45.50 -3.66
CA PRO A 212 -7.75 -44.48 -3.62
C PRO A 212 -7.55 -43.52 -2.43
N GLY A 213 -7.63 -42.22 -2.69
CA GLY A 213 -7.35 -41.17 -1.71
C GLY A 213 -5.90 -40.67 -1.70
N GLN A 214 -4.98 -41.32 -2.44
CA GLN A 214 -3.62 -40.84 -2.61
C GLN A 214 -3.61 -39.56 -3.48
N VAL A 215 -2.87 -38.53 -3.04
CA VAL A 215 -2.67 -37.30 -3.81
C VAL A 215 -1.40 -37.43 -4.64
N ILE A 216 -1.53 -37.25 -5.95
CA ILE A 216 -0.45 -37.37 -6.92
C ILE A 216 -0.25 -36.02 -7.60
N GLN A 217 0.97 -35.51 -7.57
CA GLN A 217 1.39 -34.34 -8.30
C GLN A 217 1.60 -34.67 -9.77
N ILE A 218 0.85 -34.01 -10.66
CA ILE A 218 0.81 -34.29 -12.10
C ILE A 218 1.67 -33.33 -12.92
N GLY A 219 2.16 -32.25 -12.33
CA GLY A 219 3.11 -31.37 -13.01
C GLY A 219 3.85 -30.43 -12.06
N ASN A 220 5.02 -30.00 -12.52
CA ASN A 220 5.63 -28.73 -12.13
C ASN A 220 5.39 -27.79 -13.32
N ALA A 221 4.83 -26.60 -13.07
CA ALA A 221 4.83 -25.56 -14.10
C ALA A 221 6.17 -24.81 -14.13
#